data_AF-A0A0B7AA09-F1
#
_entry.id   AF-A0A0B7AA09-F1
#
_cell.length_a   1.000
_cell.length_b   1.000
_cell.length_c   1.000
_cell.angle_alpha   90.00
_cell.angle_beta   90.00
_cell.angle_gamma   90.00
#
_symmetry.space_group_name_H-M   'P 1'
#
loop_
_entity.id
_entity.type
_entity.pdbx_description
1 polymer ?
#
loop_
_entity_poly.entity_id
_entity_poly.type
_entity_poly.pdbx_seq_one_letter_code
_entity_poly.pdbx_strand_id
1 'polypeptide(L)'
;DSAAFALQELLQIYKISEPGDDQNMKPRGRLWDRFSDQTQEILIPLLNSKYKLTLEIKYANYPRPLYMTEMGKNFKDWVSNWTGYLISKVKPGIAFQVFTACSAAKRHNQQVALNILPHIVLHVLQNGIAEHITEMYTEIMEVLQTLQKPDMRHESTSSFHHMSAQTVFSVLDYLTMWRSHQVQISATNSSTSGTSTSYDKDPCYLSVDTFLKRIPQDVIADACFNCKAYTRALRHFEMFVSSSGNIQQHLDTMQRMYVAMDEPDGVLGAAAVRLSQPTLMQQILTHESLGQQQDAQACYERAIQMEPKKISHHHGLLRSLMELAQPYKALAHTAGVLAEKRQWASQLNSYRIEAAWKLGSWDELEEGLRVEQSSNFNWPVLVGRILLAYKERRETDFIEQLQLARKEQMGPLSAASMEIGSYHRGYENILRLHQICEIEEFFHVLVDFPATIDNTSDIIVLPSSTDLLADWQARIQMAQSSFRAQEPILTLRRTLLSMVQSNRHPGLETQIGKWWLWSAKVARKAGYLQSAYGCLIQASSYNLPEFYVEKAKWLYAKGEADNAISCLDKGISEHFGDMSQPGKKEQLNTILKHVYAQCDNYNCPSQS
;
A
#
# COMPACT_ATOMS: atom_id res chain seq x y z
N ASP A 1 -6.28 -9.34 -34.26
CA ASP A 1 -7.53 -9.81 -34.92
C ASP A 1 -8.81 -9.32 -34.25
N SER A 2 -9.09 -9.69 -32.99
CA SER A 2 -10.31 -9.24 -32.29
C SER A 2 -10.41 -7.71 -32.13
N ALA A 3 -9.30 -7.03 -31.87
CA ALA A 3 -9.23 -5.56 -31.82
C ALA A 3 -9.37 -4.92 -33.21
N ALA A 4 -8.81 -5.55 -34.25
CA ALA A 4 -8.94 -5.10 -35.65
C ALA A 4 -10.39 -5.18 -36.13
N PHE A 5 -11.10 -6.26 -35.78
CA PHE A 5 -12.54 -6.40 -36.01
C PHE A 5 -13.33 -5.30 -35.29
N ALA A 6 -13.07 -5.06 -34.00
CA ALA A 6 -13.76 -4.03 -33.24
C ALA A 6 -13.55 -2.64 -33.86
N LEU A 7 -12.32 -2.31 -34.27
CA LEU A 7 -12.00 -1.03 -34.94
C LEU A 7 -12.69 -0.91 -36.29
N GLN A 8 -12.69 -1.98 -37.11
CA GLN A 8 -13.39 -2.00 -38.40
C GLN A 8 -14.89 -1.73 -38.23
N GLU A 9 -15.55 -2.44 -37.31
CA GLU A 9 -16.98 -2.24 -37.05
C GLU A 9 -17.26 -0.82 -36.52
N LEU A 10 -16.41 -0.26 -35.65
CA LEU A 10 -16.54 1.13 -35.21
C LEU A 10 -16.41 2.13 -36.36
N LEU A 11 -15.44 1.94 -37.26
CA LEU A 11 -15.28 2.77 -38.45
C LEU A 11 -16.50 2.68 -39.37
N GLN A 12 -17.09 1.49 -39.53
CA GLN A 12 -18.32 1.27 -40.31
C GLN A 12 -19.55 1.92 -39.65
N ILE A 13 -19.70 1.80 -38.32
CA ILE A 13 -20.82 2.38 -37.56
C ILE A 13 -20.79 3.91 -37.63
N TYR A 14 -19.61 4.51 -37.46
CA TYR A 14 -19.45 5.97 -37.56
C TYR A 14 -19.34 6.48 -39.00
N LYS A 15 -19.29 5.56 -40.00
CA LYS A 15 -19.13 5.85 -41.44
C LYS A 15 -17.98 6.82 -41.71
N ILE A 16 -16.82 6.52 -41.14
CA ILE A 16 -15.60 7.29 -41.34
C ILE A 16 -15.01 6.83 -42.68
N SER A 17 -15.00 7.72 -43.66
CA SER A 17 -14.42 7.50 -44.99
C SER A 17 -13.29 8.51 -45.23
N GLU A 18 -12.36 8.17 -46.12
CA GLU A 18 -11.29 9.08 -46.55
C GLU A 18 -11.87 10.43 -47.01
N PRO A 19 -11.12 11.54 -46.88
CA PRO A 19 -11.53 12.87 -47.32
C PRO A 19 -11.70 13.04 -48.85
N GLY A 20 -11.70 11.93 -49.61
CA GLY A 20 -11.70 11.91 -51.08
C GLY A 20 -13.06 11.98 -51.76
N ASP A 21 -14.14 11.44 -51.16
CA ASP A 21 -15.44 11.36 -51.83
C ASP A 21 -16.56 12.02 -51.01
N ASP A 22 -17.15 13.07 -51.61
CA ASP A 22 -18.32 13.85 -51.21
C ASP A 22 -18.16 14.97 -50.16
N GLN A 23 -18.14 16.21 -50.68
CA GLN A 23 -18.07 17.50 -49.98
C GLN A 23 -19.23 17.83 -49.00
N ASN A 24 -20.10 16.87 -48.65
CA ASN A 24 -21.31 17.11 -47.84
C ASN A 24 -21.27 16.59 -46.39
N MET A 25 -20.14 16.07 -45.87
CA MET A 25 -20.06 15.58 -44.47
C MET A 25 -18.94 16.20 -43.62
N LYS A 26 -19.04 17.51 -43.39
CA LYS A 26 -18.15 18.29 -42.50
C LYS A 26 -18.02 17.80 -41.03
N PRO A 27 -18.96 17.07 -40.38
CA PRO A 27 -18.71 16.54 -39.04
C PRO A 27 -17.89 15.24 -39.00
N ARG A 28 -17.77 14.50 -40.12
CA ARG A 28 -17.10 13.18 -40.17
C ARG A 28 -15.59 13.29 -40.40
N GLY A 29 -15.16 14.25 -41.23
CA GLY A 29 -13.73 14.59 -41.37
C GLY A 29 -13.11 15.12 -40.07
N ARG A 30 -13.85 15.94 -39.30
CA ARG A 30 -13.38 16.45 -37.99
C ARG A 30 -13.07 15.37 -36.96
N LEU A 31 -13.66 14.18 -37.07
CA LEU A 31 -13.39 13.07 -36.16
C LEU A 31 -12.13 12.32 -36.59
N TRP A 32 -11.89 12.23 -37.89
CA TRP A 32 -10.64 11.72 -38.47
C TRP A 32 -9.45 12.62 -38.12
N ASP A 33 -9.63 13.94 -38.24
CA ASP A 33 -8.62 14.97 -37.93
C ASP A 33 -8.25 15.04 -36.43
N ARG A 34 -9.04 14.40 -35.56
CA ARG A 34 -8.72 14.30 -34.12
C ARG A 34 -7.78 13.15 -33.78
N PHE A 35 -7.61 12.18 -34.69
CA PHE A 35 -6.66 11.09 -34.50
C PHE A 35 -5.26 11.56 -34.89
N SER A 36 -4.23 11.08 -34.17
CA SER A 36 -2.84 11.34 -34.57
C SER A 36 -2.52 10.63 -35.88
N ASP A 37 -1.57 11.17 -36.65
CA ASP A 37 -1.14 10.63 -37.95
C ASP A 37 -0.75 9.14 -37.85
N GLN A 38 -0.07 8.74 -36.78
CA GLN A 38 0.27 7.34 -36.49
C GLN A 38 -0.96 6.44 -36.35
N THR A 39 -2.04 6.94 -35.74
CA THR A 39 -3.29 6.18 -35.58
C THR A 39 -4.03 6.10 -36.91
N GLN A 40 -3.99 7.17 -37.72
CA GLN A 40 -4.60 7.17 -39.06
C GLN A 40 -3.93 6.14 -39.97
N GLU A 41 -2.60 6.04 -39.98
CA GLU A 41 -1.86 5.03 -40.75
C GLU A 41 -2.27 3.59 -40.38
N ILE A 42 -2.52 3.32 -39.11
CA ILE A 42 -2.97 2.01 -38.62
C ILE A 42 -4.44 1.72 -39.02
N LEU A 43 -5.28 2.75 -39.13
CA LEU A 43 -6.70 2.61 -39.45
C LEU A 43 -6.97 2.46 -40.97
N ILE A 44 -6.10 2.98 -41.83
CA ILE A 44 -6.25 2.93 -43.30
C ILE A 44 -6.48 1.49 -43.82
N PRO A 45 -5.67 0.47 -43.45
CA PRO A 45 -5.91 -0.90 -43.89
C PRO A 45 -7.23 -1.49 -43.36
N LEU A 46 -7.72 -1.02 -42.21
CA LEU A 46 -8.90 -1.55 -41.55
C LEU A 46 -10.21 -1.07 -42.20
N LEU A 47 -10.19 0.04 -42.94
CA LEU A 47 -11.34 0.54 -43.72
C LEU A 47 -11.79 -0.46 -44.80
N ASN A 48 -10.83 -1.18 -45.39
CA ASN A 48 -11.07 -2.12 -46.49
C ASN A 48 -11.15 -3.59 -46.02
N SER A 49 -10.81 -3.84 -44.75
CA SER A 49 -10.82 -5.19 -44.18
C SER A 49 -12.26 -5.72 -43.96
N LYS A 50 -12.43 -7.05 -44.02
CA LYS A 50 -13.73 -7.75 -43.90
C LYS A 50 -13.72 -8.79 -42.80
N TYR A 51 -13.25 -8.42 -41.61
CA TYR A 51 -13.37 -9.28 -40.45
C TYR A 51 -14.85 -9.51 -40.11
N LYS A 52 -15.20 -10.74 -39.73
CA LYS A 52 -16.54 -11.12 -39.24
C LYS A 52 -16.40 -11.94 -37.96
N LEU A 53 -17.27 -11.67 -36.99
CA LEU A 53 -17.34 -12.49 -35.77
C LEU A 53 -18.25 -13.70 -36.02
N THR A 54 -17.76 -14.89 -35.67
CA THR A 54 -18.51 -16.16 -35.80
C THR A 54 -19.11 -16.66 -34.48
N LEU A 55 -18.88 -15.97 -33.37
CA LEU A 55 -19.31 -16.42 -32.04
C LEU A 55 -20.35 -15.48 -31.42
N GLU A 56 -21.63 -15.85 -31.54
CA GLU A 56 -22.71 -15.28 -30.73
C GLU A 56 -22.84 -16.09 -29.43
N ILE A 57 -22.34 -15.55 -28.33
CA ILE A 57 -22.53 -16.15 -27.00
C ILE A 57 -23.91 -15.74 -26.51
N LYS A 58 -24.76 -16.73 -26.18
CA LYS A 58 -26.10 -16.49 -25.62
C LYS A 58 -26.00 -16.25 -24.12
N TYR A 59 -26.04 -14.98 -23.71
CA TYR A 59 -25.99 -14.56 -22.31
C TYR A 59 -27.31 -14.74 -21.52
N ALA A 60 -28.34 -15.33 -22.14
CA ALA A 60 -29.66 -15.49 -21.52
C ALA A 60 -29.71 -16.57 -20.42
N ASN A 61 -28.77 -17.52 -20.41
CA ASN A 61 -28.80 -18.71 -19.55
C ASN A 61 -27.87 -18.63 -18.32
N TYR A 62 -27.33 -17.46 -17.99
CA TYR A 62 -26.45 -17.34 -16.82
C TYR A 62 -27.26 -17.39 -15.51
N PRO A 63 -26.89 -18.26 -14.54
CA PRO A 63 -27.49 -18.28 -13.21
C PRO A 63 -27.15 -16.99 -12.45
N ARG A 64 -28.07 -16.58 -11.58
CA ARG A 64 -27.94 -15.35 -10.78
C ARG A 64 -27.81 -15.73 -9.32
N PRO A 65 -26.89 -15.09 -8.56
CA PRO A 65 -25.93 -14.05 -8.97
C PRO A 65 -24.68 -14.60 -9.68
N LEU A 66 -24.11 -13.83 -10.62
CA LEU A 66 -22.88 -14.21 -11.34
C LEU A 66 -21.65 -14.24 -10.43
N TYR A 67 -21.66 -13.42 -9.38
CA TYR A 67 -20.63 -13.42 -8.34
C TYR A 67 -20.70 -14.72 -7.54
N MET A 68 -19.55 -15.33 -7.25
CA MET A 68 -19.40 -16.64 -6.58
C MET A 68 -19.88 -17.90 -7.34
N THR A 69 -20.43 -17.78 -8.55
CA THR A 69 -20.77 -18.96 -9.38
C THR A 69 -19.53 -19.54 -10.08
N GLU A 70 -19.54 -20.82 -10.46
CA GLU A 70 -18.42 -21.54 -11.12
C GLU A 70 -17.83 -20.83 -12.36
N MET A 71 -18.61 -19.97 -13.01
CA MET A 71 -18.26 -19.18 -14.20
C MET A 71 -17.60 -17.82 -13.89
N GLY A 72 -17.37 -17.51 -12.61
CA GLY A 72 -16.79 -16.27 -12.10
C GLY A 72 -15.64 -16.48 -11.11
N LYS A 73 -14.97 -17.65 -11.13
CA LYS A 73 -13.82 -17.94 -10.23
C LYS A 73 -12.65 -16.97 -10.44
N ASN A 74 -12.49 -16.44 -11.65
CA ASN A 74 -11.45 -15.49 -12.00
C ASN A 74 -12.04 -14.12 -12.30
N PHE A 75 -11.32 -13.06 -11.93
CA PHE A 75 -11.72 -11.66 -12.15
C PHE A 75 -11.99 -11.38 -13.64
N LYS A 76 -11.12 -11.89 -14.51
CA LYS A 76 -11.23 -11.74 -15.96
C LYS A 76 -12.53 -12.33 -16.50
N ASP A 77 -12.90 -13.52 -16.02
CA ASP A 77 -14.09 -14.23 -16.49
C ASP A 77 -15.36 -13.58 -15.94
N TRP A 78 -15.36 -13.15 -14.67
CA TRP A 78 -16.45 -12.39 -14.07
C TRP A 78 -16.71 -11.06 -14.80
N VAL A 79 -15.69 -10.22 -15.01
CA VAL A 79 -15.86 -8.92 -15.71
C VAL A 79 -16.32 -9.14 -17.16
N SER A 80 -15.76 -10.13 -17.85
CA SER A 80 -16.10 -10.40 -19.26
C SER A 80 -17.54 -10.91 -19.41
N ASN A 81 -17.96 -11.83 -18.53
CA ASN A 81 -19.31 -12.40 -18.54
C ASN A 81 -20.34 -11.37 -18.08
N TRP A 82 -20.04 -10.58 -17.05
CA TRP A 82 -20.90 -9.50 -16.59
C TRP A 82 -21.08 -8.43 -17.65
N THR A 83 -19.98 -7.97 -18.25
CA THR A 83 -20.05 -6.98 -19.32
C THR A 83 -20.80 -7.54 -20.54
N GLY A 84 -20.56 -8.79 -20.93
CA GLY A 84 -21.28 -9.43 -22.04
C GLY A 84 -22.78 -9.59 -21.77
N TYR A 85 -23.15 -9.93 -20.54
CA TYR A 85 -24.54 -9.97 -20.09
C TYR A 85 -25.21 -8.60 -20.21
N LEU A 86 -24.58 -7.54 -19.69
CA LEU A 86 -25.13 -6.20 -19.75
C LEU A 86 -25.32 -5.71 -21.19
N ILE A 87 -24.41 -6.06 -22.12
CA ILE A 87 -24.56 -5.74 -23.56
C ILE A 87 -25.82 -6.37 -24.14
N SER A 88 -26.12 -7.63 -23.78
CA SER A 88 -27.33 -8.33 -24.26
C SER A 88 -28.65 -7.67 -23.82
N LYS A 89 -28.60 -6.81 -22.79
CA LYS A 89 -29.74 -6.09 -22.23
C LYS A 89 -29.90 -4.67 -22.76
N VAL A 90 -28.95 -4.16 -23.54
CA VAL A 90 -29.05 -2.83 -24.17
C VAL A 90 -29.95 -2.92 -25.41
N LYS A 91 -30.88 -1.96 -25.59
CA LYS A 91 -31.74 -1.89 -26.78
C LYS A 91 -30.91 -1.78 -28.07
N PRO A 92 -31.39 -2.33 -29.20
CA PRO A 92 -30.72 -2.21 -30.48
C PRO A 92 -30.69 -0.74 -30.93
N GLY A 93 -29.48 -0.21 -31.11
CA GLY A 93 -29.18 1.15 -31.55
C GLY A 93 -27.69 1.28 -31.86
N ILE A 94 -27.21 2.48 -32.19
CA ILE A 94 -25.78 2.74 -32.47
C ILE A 94 -24.91 2.29 -31.29
N ALA A 95 -25.37 2.52 -30.05
CA ALA A 95 -24.68 2.10 -28.84
C ALA A 95 -24.57 0.56 -28.73
N PHE A 96 -25.63 -0.18 -29.08
CA PHE A 96 -25.58 -1.65 -29.09
C PHE A 96 -24.56 -2.15 -30.13
N GLN A 97 -24.55 -1.57 -31.34
CA GLN A 97 -23.58 -1.94 -32.40
C GLN A 97 -22.14 -1.67 -31.96
N VAL A 98 -21.88 -0.53 -31.32
CA VAL A 98 -20.58 -0.17 -30.73
C VAL A 98 -20.19 -1.19 -29.64
N PHE A 99 -21.13 -1.55 -28.77
CA PHE A 99 -20.84 -2.48 -27.69
C PHE A 99 -20.69 -3.94 -28.14
N THR A 100 -21.38 -4.38 -29.20
CA THR A 100 -21.20 -5.70 -29.82
C THR A 100 -19.89 -5.79 -30.59
N ALA A 101 -19.48 -4.72 -31.27
CA ALA A 101 -18.14 -4.64 -31.86
C ALA A 101 -17.06 -4.81 -30.78
N CYS A 102 -17.23 -4.12 -29.65
CA CYS A 102 -16.33 -4.22 -28.51
C CYS A 102 -16.43 -5.55 -27.74
N SER A 103 -17.51 -6.33 -27.84
CA SER A 103 -17.60 -7.62 -27.13
C SER A 103 -16.57 -8.63 -27.62
N ALA A 104 -16.16 -8.55 -28.88
CA ALA A 104 -15.08 -9.34 -29.45
C ALA A 104 -13.71 -9.05 -28.78
N ALA A 105 -13.45 -7.78 -28.45
CA ALA A 105 -12.19 -7.33 -27.86
C ALA A 105 -12.09 -7.65 -26.35
N LYS A 106 -13.24 -7.71 -25.65
CA LYS A 106 -13.31 -7.95 -24.19
C LYS A 106 -12.79 -9.33 -23.77
N ARG A 107 -12.98 -10.36 -24.60
CA ARG A 107 -12.55 -11.74 -24.31
C ARG A 107 -11.03 -11.86 -24.13
N HIS A 108 -10.27 -11.02 -24.82
CA HIS A 108 -8.81 -11.06 -24.77
C HIS A 108 -8.24 -10.04 -23.77
N ASN A 109 -8.83 -8.83 -23.70
CA ASN A 109 -8.33 -7.73 -22.88
C ASN A 109 -9.31 -7.32 -21.77
N GLN A 110 -8.91 -7.59 -20.52
CA GLN A 110 -9.62 -7.15 -19.31
C GLN A 110 -9.77 -5.62 -19.25
N GLN A 111 -8.74 -4.86 -19.63
CA GLN A 111 -8.76 -3.40 -19.59
C GLN A 111 -9.82 -2.78 -20.51
N VAL A 112 -10.08 -3.42 -21.66
CA VAL A 112 -11.15 -2.99 -22.58
C VAL A 112 -12.52 -3.24 -21.95
N ALA A 113 -12.70 -4.34 -21.23
CA ALA A 113 -13.94 -4.60 -20.50
C ALA A 113 -14.16 -3.58 -19.37
N LEU A 114 -13.12 -3.26 -18.60
CA LEU A 114 -13.15 -2.28 -17.52
C LEU A 114 -13.56 -0.87 -18.00
N ASN A 115 -13.00 -0.41 -19.12
CA ASN A 115 -13.30 0.93 -19.64
C ASN A 115 -14.72 1.04 -20.21
N ILE A 116 -15.26 -0.05 -20.76
CA ILE A 116 -16.57 -0.02 -21.43
C ILE A 116 -17.72 -0.25 -20.44
N LEU A 117 -17.45 -0.96 -19.35
CA LEU A 117 -18.46 -1.33 -18.35
C LEU A 117 -19.24 -0.12 -17.77
N PRO A 118 -18.62 0.99 -17.33
CA PRO A 118 -19.36 2.15 -16.81
C PRO A 118 -20.34 2.75 -17.83
N HIS A 119 -19.94 2.80 -19.11
CA HIS A 119 -20.79 3.33 -20.18
C HIS A 119 -21.97 2.40 -20.48
N ILE A 120 -21.77 1.08 -20.42
CA ILE A 120 -22.86 0.13 -20.61
C ILE A 120 -23.88 0.26 -19.47
N VAL A 121 -23.40 0.31 -18.22
CA VAL A 121 -24.26 0.48 -17.04
C VAL A 121 -25.11 1.73 -17.18
N LEU A 122 -24.52 2.84 -17.62
CA LEU A 122 -25.24 4.08 -17.89
C LEU A 122 -26.32 3.92 -18.97
N HIS A 123 -26.03 3.25 -20.08
CA HIS A 123 -27.03 3.02 -21.13
C HIS A 123 -28.13 2.03 -20.71
N VAL A 124 -27.84 1.07 -19.84
CA VAL A 124 -28.87 0.18 -19.26
C VAL A 124 -29.79 0.98 -18.33
N LEU A 125 -29.25 1.90 -17.53
CA LEU A 125 -30.02 2.77 -16.64
C LEU A 125 -30.88 3.80 -17.39
N GLN A 126 -30.39 4.35 -18.51
CA GLN A 126 -31.14 5.33 -19.33
C GLN A 126 -32.38 4.72 -20.02
N ASN A 127 -32.34 3.43 -20.35
CA ASN A 127 -33.38 2.77 -21.15
C ASN A 127 -34.36 1.91 -20.31
N GLY A 128 -34.25 1.99 -18.99
CA GLY A 128 -34.50 0.90 -18.04
C GLY A 128 -35.83 0.16 -18.09
N ILE A 129 -35.74 -1.17 -18.16
CA ILE A 129 -36.75 -2.13 -17.68
C ILE A 129 -36.45 -2.38 -16.19
N ALA A 130 -37.47 -2.30 -15.32
CA ALA A 130 -37.28 -2.42 -13.86
C ALA A 130 -36.58 -3.71 -13.42
N GLU A 131 -36.79 -4.82 -14.13
CA GLU A 131 -36.17 -6.12 -13.85
C GLU A 131 -34.64 -6.08 -14.01
N HIS A 132 -34.12 -5.45 -15.06
CA HIS A 132 -32.66 -5.36 -15.29
C HIS A 132 -31.96 -4.47 -14.26
N ILE A 133 -32.65 -3.42 -13.81
CA ILE A 133 -32.14 -2.56 -12.73
C ILE A 133 -32.08 -3.35 -11.41
N THR A 134 -33.09 -4.19 -11.12
CA THR A 134 -33.07 -5.05 -9.93
C THR A 134 -31.98 -6.12 -10.00
N GLU A 135 -31.74 -6.70 -11.18
CA GLU A 135 -30.68 -7.70 -11.41
C GLU A 135 -29.29 -7.10 -11.18
N MET A 136 -29.02 -5.92 -11.76
CA MET A 136 -27.77 -5.19 -11.53
C MET A 136 -27.59 -4.81 -10.07
N TYR A 137 -28.65 -4.36 -9.41
CA TYR A 137 -28.62 -4.03 -7.99
C TYR A 137 -28.26 -5.27 -7.15
N THR A 138 -28.87 -6.43 -7.43
CA THR A 138 -28.55 -7.67 -6.69
C THR A 138 -27.10 -8.10 -6.87
N GLU A 139 -26.52 -7.96 -8.06
CA GLU A 139 -25.11 -8.29 -8.29
C GLU A 139 -24.16 -7.33 -7.58
N ILE A 140 -24.45 -6.03 -7.60
CA ILE A 140 -23.67 -5.03 -6.87
C ILE A 140 -23.74 -5.28 -5.36
N MET A 141 -24.92 -5.56 -4.83
CA MET A 141 -25.10 -5.83 -3.40
C MET A 141 -24.42 -7.15 -2.98
N GLU A 142 -24.45 -8.19 -3.79
CA GLU A 142 -23.74 -9.45 -3.55
C GLU A 142 -22.21 -9.24 -3.46
N VAL A 143 -21.64 -8.44 -4.37
CA VAL A 143 -20.21 -8.08 -4.35
C VAL A 143 -19.89 -7.31 -3.06
N LEU A 144 -20.70 -6.31 -2.71
CA LEU A 144 -20.47 -5.47 -1.53
C LEU A 144 -20.68 -6.20 -0.20
N GLN A 145 -21.69 -7.07 -0.09
CA GLN A 145 -21.97 -7.83 1.14
C GLN A 145 -20.97 -8.97 1.37
N THR A 146 -20.44 -9.57 0.31
CA THR A 146 -19.39 -10.59 0.45
C THR A 146 -18.12 -9.98 1.08
N LEU A 147 -17.84 -8.70 0.80
CA LEU A 147 -16.74 -7.96 1.41
C LEU A 147 -16.97 -7.63 2.89
N GLN A 148 -18.20 -7.65 3.39
CA GLN A 148 -18.51 -7.39 4.80
C GLN A 148 -18.21 -8.58 5.70
N LYS A 149 -18.14 -9.81 5.17
CA LYS A 149 -17.86 -11.01 5.98
C LYS A 149 -16.36 -11.08 6.31
N PRO A 150 -15.97 -11.03 7.60
CA PRO A 150 -14.57 -10.95 8.02
C PRO A 150 -13.79 -12.28 7.92
N ASP A 151 -14.42 -13.36 7.45
CA ASP A 151 -13.95 -14.73 7.66
C ASP A 151 -13.06 -15.33 6.55
N MET A 152 -12.70 -14.59 5.50
CA MET A 152 -11.82 -15.12 4.46
C MET A 152 -10.58 -14.26 4.29
N ARG A 153 -9.71 -14.28 5.32
CA ARG A 153 -8.30 -13.81 5.26
C ARG A 153 -7.43 -14.73 4.39
N HIS A 154 -7.95 -15.21 3.27
CA HIS A 154 -7.14 -15.81 2.23
C HIS A 154 -6.74 -14.69 1.26
N GLU A 155 -5.49 -14.25 1.35
CA GLU A 155 -4.97 -13.08 0.61
C GLU A 155 -5.14 -13.23 -0.92
N SER A 156 -5.16 -14.46 -1.43
CA SER A 156 -5.36 -14.77 -2.85
C SER A 156 -6.82 -14.62 -3.34
N THR A 157 -7.82 -15.03 -2.55
CA THR A 157 -9.23 -14.72 -2.86
C THR A 157 -9.54 -13.26 -2.58
N SER A 158 -8.84 -12.66 -1.62
CA SER A 158 -8.95 -11.23 -1.32
C SER A 158 -8.63 -10.39 -2.55
N SER A 159 -7.62 -10.73 -3.37
CA SER A 159 -7.30 -9.98 -4.60
C SER A 159 -8.48 -9.93 -5.58
N PHE A 160 -9.14 -11.07 -5.82
CA PHE A 160 -10.35 -11.12 -6.66
C PHE A 160 -11.49 -10.25 -6.08
N HIS A 161 -11.72 -10.35 -4.77
CA HIS A 161 -12.74 -9.56 -4.09
C HIS A 161 -12.42 -8.06 -4.13
N HIS A 162 -11.17 -7.66 -3.93
CA HIS A 162 -10.73 -6.27 -3.99
C HIS A 162 -10.84 -5.71 -5.40
N MET A 163 -10.37 -6.43 -6.42
CA MET A 163 -10.46 -5.99 -7.81
C MET A 163 -11.93 -5.85 -8.24
N SER A 164 -12.80 -6.81 -7.88
CA SER A 164 -14.24 -6.71 -8.18
C SER A 164 -14.91 -5.53 -7.47
N ALA A 165 -14.60 -5.28 -6.20
CA ALA A 165 -15.07 -4.10 -5.49
C ALA A 165 -14.66 -2.79 -6.19
N GLN A 166 -13.40 -2.70 -6.63
CA GLN A 166 -12.89 -1.51 -7.30
C GLN A 166 -13.57 -1.24 -8.64
N THR A 167 -13.94 -2.29 -9.39
CA THR A 167 -14.74 -2.12 -10.62
C THR A 167 -16.14 -1.60 -10.32
N VAL A 168 -16.75 -2.07 -9.24
CA VAL A 168 -18.06 -1.57 -8.81
C VAL A 168 -17.93 -0.10 -8.40
N PHE A 169 -16.88 0.26 -7.66
CA PHE A 169 -16.62 1.66 -7.29
C PHE A 169 -16.38 2.55 -8.51
N SER A 170 -15.60 2.12 -9.51
CA SER A 170 -15.37 2.92 -10.72
C SER A 170 -16.65 3.14 -11.53
N VAL A 171 -17.54 2.14 -11.57
CA VAL A 171 -18.87 2.27 -12.17
C VAL A 171 -19.72 3.28 -11.39
N LEU A 172 -19.76 3.20 -10.06
CA LEU A 172 -20.52 4.15 -9.23
C LEU A 172 -19.95 5.58 -9.34
N ASP A 173 -18.63 5.73 -9.33
CA ASP A 173 -17.94 7.01 -9.51
C ASP A 173 -18.30 7.62 -10.86
N TYR A 174 -18.28 6.84 -11.94
CA TYR A 174 -18.69 7.29 -13.27
C TYR A 174 -20.16 7.76 -13.29
N LEU A 175 -21.07 7.04 -12.63
CA LEU A 175 -22.48 7.44 -12.52
C LEU A 175 -22.63 8.76 -11.74
N THR A 176 -21.88 8.95 -10.65
CA THR A 176 -21.91 10.20 -9.87
C THR A 176 -21.28 11.37 -10.62
N MET A 177 -20.20 11.14 -11.37
CA MET A 177 -19.60 12.13 -12.26
C MET A 177 -20.57 12.54 -13.36
N TRP A 178 -21.20 11.57 -14.02
CA TRP A 178 -22.19 11.86 -15.06
C TRP A 178 -23.38 12.65 -14.51
N ARG A 179 -23.92 12.25 -13.35
CA ARG A 179 -24.98 12.99 -12.64
C ARG A 179 -24.59 14.45 -12.41
N SER A 180 -23.38 14.68 -11.90
CA SER A 180 -22.87 16.03 -11.62
C SER A 180 -22.71 16.84 -12.91
N HIS A 181 -22.20 16.22 -13.97
CA HIS A 181 -22.02 16.85 -15.28
C HIS A 181 -23.36 17.23 -15.94
N GLN A 182 -24.40 16.39 -15.82
CA GLN A 182 -25.75 16.73 -16.29
C GLN A 182 -26.35 17.91 -15.53
N VAL A 183 -26.14 17.97 -14.20
CA VAL A 183 -26.56 19.11 -13.37
C VAL A 183 -25.82 20.38 -13.80
N GLN A 184 -24.52 20.30 -14.07
CA GLN A 184 -23.71 21.43 -14.54
C GLN A 184 -24.15 21.93 -15.93
N ILE A 185 -24.35 21.03 -16.90
CA ILE A 185 -24.85 21.41 -18.24
C ILE A 185 -26.23 22.06 -18.15
N SER A 186 -27.10 21.49 -17.32
CA SER A 186 -28.44 22.05 -17.10
C SER A 186 -28.36 23.41 -16.42
N ALA A 187 -27.44 23.61 -15.46
CA ALA A 187 -27.20 24.88 -14.82
C ALA A 187 -26.69 25.94 -15.81
N THR A 188 -25.73 25.60 -16.69
CA THR A 188 -25.24 26.52 -17.73
C THR A 188 -26.34 26.88 -18.73
N ASN A 189 -27.19 25.92 -19.10
CA ASN A 189 -28.31 26.15 -20.03
C ASN A 189 -29.46 26.95 -19.40
N SER A 190 -29.61 26.91 -18.07
CA SER A 190 -30.66 27.63 -17.32
C SER A 190 -30.34 29.10 -17.00
N SER A 191 -29.11 29.55 -17.29
CA SER A 191 -28.69 30.96 -17.09
C SER A 191 -29.51 31.99 -17.89
N THR A 192 -30.35 31.54 -18.83
CA THR A 192 -31.27 32.38 -19.63
C THR A 192 -32.75 32.32 -19.24
N SER A 193 -33.16 31.49 -18.27
CA SER A 193 -34.56 31.47 -17.83
C SER A 193 -34.70 31.05 -16.37
N GLY A 194 -34.97 32.02 -15.50
CA GLY A 194 -35.32 31.78 -14.11
C GLY A 194 -36.74 31.23 -14.01
N THR A 195 -36.89 29.91 -13.99
CA THR A 195 -37.97 29.18 -13.28
C THR A 195 -37.82 27.66 -13.51
N SER A 196 -37.67 26.90 -12.42
CA SER A 196 -37.64 25.42 -12.33
C SER A 196 -36.51 24.71 -13.10
N THR A 197 -35.66 24.02 -12.34
CA THR A 197 -34.51 23.21 -12.77
C THR A 197 -34.88 22.18 -13.85
N SER A 198 -34.38 22.35 -15.08
CA SER A 198 -34.74 21.45 -16.21
C SER A 198 -34.30 20.00 -16.01
N TYR A 199 -33.32 19.74 -15.13
CA TYR A 199 -32.80 18.39 -14.87
C TYR A 199 -33.79 17.47 -14.16
N ASP A 200 -34.75 18.00 -13.38
CA ASP A 200 -35.76 17.19 -12.68
C ASP A 200 -36.81 16.60 -13.64
N LYS A 201 -36.84 17.09 -14.89
CA LYS A 201 -37.76 16.61 -15.92
C LYS A 201 -37.17 15.53 -16.82
N ASP A 202 -35.86 15.31 -16.79
CA ASP A 202 -35.20 14.29 -17.60
C ASP A 202 -35.38 12.90 -16.96
N PRO A 203 -36.15 11.98 -17.58
CA PRO A 203 -36.41 10.64 -17.02
C PRO A 203 -35.11 9.84 -16.81
N CYS A 204 -34.10 10.10 -17.63
CA CYS A 204 -32.78 9.50 -17.54
C CYS A 204 -32.02 9.93 -16.28
N TYR A 205 -32.11 11.21 -15.90
CA TYR A 205 -31.46 11.72 -14.70
C TYR A 205 -32.11 11.14 -13.45
N LEU A 206 -33.45 11.14 -13.41
CA LEU A 206 -34.22 10.63 -12.28
C LEU A 206 -34.00 9.12 -12.08
N SER A 207 -33.87 8.35 -13.17
CA SER A 207 -33.59 6.90 -13.10
C SER A 207 -32.21 6.60 -12.51
N VAL A 208 -31.20 7.41 -12.84
CA VAL A 208 -29.85 7.25 -12.27
C VAL A 208 -29.80 7.72 -10.81
N ASP A 209 -30.47 8.84 -10.48
CA ASP A 209 -30.52 9.34 -9.10
C ASP A 209 -31.30 8.41 -8.16
N THR A 210 -32.43 7.86 -8.60
CA THR A 210 -33.18 6.86 -7.83
C THR A 210 -32.38 5.57 -7.64
N PHE A 211 -31.59 5.14 -8.64
CA PHE A 211 -30.69 4.01 -8.52
C PHE A 211 -29.56 4.26 -7.51
N LEU A 212 -28.90 5.43 -7.54
CA LEU A 212 -27.85 5.79 -6.59
C LEU A 212 -28.38 5.91 -5.15
N LYS A 213 -29.58 6.47 -4.97
CA LYS A 213 -30.26 6.55 -3.66
C LYS A 213 -30.69 5.18 -3.12
N ARG A 214 -30.93 4.20 -4.00
CA ARG A 214 -31.30 2.84 -3.60
C ARG A 214 -30.16 2.11 -2.90
N ILE A 215 -28.90 2.45 -3.20
CA ILE A 215 -27.73 1.79 -2.62
C ILE A 215 -27.43 2.40 -1.23
N PRO A 216 -27.47 1.59 -0.15
CA PRO A 216 -27.13 2.06 1.18
C PRO A 216 -25.66 2.51 1.26
N GLN A 217 -25.44 3.72 1.78
CA GLN A 217 -24.12 4.35 1.82
C GLN A 217 -23.21 3.76 2.91
N ASP A 218 -23.81 3.21 3.97
CA ASP A 218 -23.15 2.42 5.03
C ASP A 218 -22.48 1.17 4.47
N VAL A 219 -23.20 0.41 3.62
CA VAL A 219 -22.67 -0.80 2.98
C VAL A 219 -21.48 -0.47 2.07
N ILE A 220 -21.56 0.63 1.32
CA ILE A 220 -20.44 1.12 0.50
C ILE A 220 -19.26 1.53 1.39
N ALA A 221 -19.51 2.26 2.48
CA ALA A 221 -18.46 2.71 3.37
C ALA A 221 -17.69 1.54 4.00
N ASP A 222 -18.39 0.51 4.48
CA ASP A 222 -17.76 -0.69 5.03
C ASP A 222 -17.00 -1.50 3.98
N ALA A 223 -17.56 -1.65 2.77
CA ALA A 223 -16.87 -2.32 1.67
C ALA A 223 -15.60 -1.56 1.23
N CYS A 224 -15.66 -0.23 1.15
CA CYS A 224 -14.51 0.64 0.87
C CYS A 224 -13.44 0.53 1.97
N PHE A 225 -13.86 0.48 3.24
CA PHE A 225 -12.95 0.33 4.38
C PHE A 225 -12.18 -0.99 4.30
N ASN A 226 -12.88 -2.10 4.04
CA ASN A 226 -12.26 -3.42 3.88
C ASN A 226 -11.34 -3.49 2.65
N CYS A 227 -11.65 -2.73 1.60
CA CYS A 227 -10.80 -2.61 0.43
C CYS A 227 -9.58 -1.72 0.64
N LYS A 228 -9.37 -1.08 1.79
CA LYS A 228 -8.34 -0.05 2.03
C LYS A 228 -8.51 1.23 1.19
N ALA A 229 -9.71 1.52 0.70
CA ALA A 229 -10.05 2.77 0.03
C ALA A 229 -10.63 3.77 1.05
N TYR A 230 -9.81 4.17 2.02
CA TYR A 230 -10.26 4.88 3.22
C TYR A 230 -10.85 6.26 2.94
N THR A 231 -10.31 7.00 1.96
CA THR A 231 -10.83 8.32 1.57
C THR A 231 -12.23 8.24 0.98
N ARG A 232 -12.51 7.20 0.17
CA ARG A 232 -13.86 6.92 -0.35
C ARG A 232 -14.79 6.47 0.76
N ALA A 233 -14.31 5.61 1.65
CA ALA A 233 -15.07 5.17 2.81
C ALA A 233 -15.53 6.36 3.65
N LEU A 234 -14.62 7.28 3.96
CA LEU A 234 -14.93 8.49 4.73
C LEU A 234 -15.96 9.37 4.00
N ARG A 235 -15.80 9.60 2.69
CA ARG A 235 -16.78 10.38 1.90
C ARG A 235 -18.18 9.78 1.96
N HIS A 236 -18.31 8.47 1.71
CA HIS A 236 -19.61 7.77 1.76
C HIS A 236 -20.21 7.77 3.18
N PHE A 237 -19.35 7.65 4.17
CA PHE A 237 -19.71 7.70 5.57
C PHE A 237 -20.20 9.09 6.00
N GLU A 238 -19.54 10.18 5.57
CA GLU A 238 -20.01 11.54 5.83
C GLU A 238 -21.36 11.83 5.15
N MET A 239 -21.57 11.32 3.93
CA MET A 239 -22.86 11.40 3.25
C MET A 239 -23.96 10.62 4.00
N PHE A 240 -23.61 9.46 4.56
CA PHE A 240 -24.50 8.68 5.41
C PHE A 240 -24.84 9.40 6.72
N VAL A 241 -23.86 10.00 7.39
CA VAL A 241 -24.06 10.75 8.63
C VAL A 241 -24.88 12.01 8.40
N SER A 242 -24.63 12.72 7.30
CA SER A 242 -25.41 13.89 6.89
C SER A 242 -26.89 13.55 6.65
N SER A 243 -27.17 12.32 6.22
CA SER A 243 -28.53 11.83 5.95
C SER A 243 -29.23 11.26 7.20
N SER A 244 -28.48 10.72 8.15
CA SER A 244 -29.01 10.04 9.36
C SER A 244 -29.04 10.91 10.61
N GLY A 245 -28.34 12.05 10.64
CA GLY A 245 -28.40 13.06 11.71
C GLY A 245 -27.77 12.67 13.06
N ASN A 246 -27.38 11.41 13.25
CA ASN A 246 -26.82 10.90 14.51
C ASN A 246 -25.30 10.70 14.42
N ILE A 247 -24.54 11.79 14.56
CA ILE A 247 -23.07 11.77 14.55
C ILE A 247 -22.53 10.85 15.67
N GLN A 248 -23.12 10.91 16.87
CA GLN A 248 -22.56 10.31 18.10
C GLN A 248 -22.43 8.78 18.05
N GLN A 249 -23.41 8.08 17.47
CA GLN A 249 -23.39 6.61 17.39
C GLN A 249 -22.33 6.11 16.41
N HIS A 250 -22.04 6.90 15.38
CA HIS A 250 -21.11 6.54 14.32
C HIS A 250 -19.70 7.12 14.54
N LEU A 251 -19.45 7.81 15.66
CA LEU A 251 -18.13 8.37 15.97
C LEU A 251 -17.04 7.29 16.13
N ASP A 252 -17.40 6.06 16.49
CA ASP A 252 -16.47 4.93 16.59
C ASP A 252 -15.97 4.47 15.21
N THR A 253 -16.88 4.26 14.25
CA THR A 253 -16.53 3.91 12.88
C THR A 253 -15.72 5.02 12.21
N MET A 254 -16.05 6.29 12.47
CA MET A 254 -15.30 7.44 11.97
C MET A 254 -13.87 7.46 12.49
N GLN A 255 -13.67 7.21 13.79
CA GLN A 255 -12.34 7.11 14.38
C GLN A 255 -11.52 5.97 13.77
N ARG A 256 -12.14 4.80 13.55
CA ARG A 256 -11.49 3.68 12.86
C ARG A 256 -11.06 4.04 11.44
N MET A 257 -11.86 4.82 10.72
CA MET A 257 -11.50 5.31 9.37
C MET A 257 -10.32 6.28 9.42
N TYR A 258 -10.31 7.25 10.34
CA TYR A 258 -9.18 8.19 10.46
C TYR A 258 -7.87 7.51 10.86
N VAL A 259 -7.92 6.54 11.77
CA VAL A 259 -6.73 5.74 12.11
C VAL A 259 -6.21 4.98 10.92
N ALA A 260 -7.10 4.40 10.11
CA ALA A 260 -6.68 3.69 8.90
C ALA A 260 -6.12 4.62 7.80
N MET A 261 -6.45 5.92 7.84
CA MET A 261 -5.85 6.95 6.97
C MET A 261 -4.54 7.53 7.51
N ASP A 262 -4.08 7.09 8.69
CA ASP A 262 -2.94 7.69 9.40
C ASP A 262 -3.11 9.21 9.66
N GLU A 263 -4.35 9.69 9.86
CA GLU A 263 -4.65 11.11 10.16
C GLU A 263 -4.95 11.32 11.65
N PRO A 264 -3.94 11.64 12.48
CA PRO A 264 -4.15 11.80 13.93
C PRO A 264 -5.06 12.98 14.27
N ASP A 265 -5.03 14.05 13.47
CA ASP A 265 -5.84 15.25 13.68
C ASP A 265 -7.33 14.96 13.57
N GLY A 266 -7.75 14.12 12.62
CA GLY A 266 -9.13 13.68 12.47
C GLY A 266 -9.62 12.86 13.67
N VAL A 267 -8.75 12.01 14.24
CA VAL A 267 -9.05 11.23 15.45
C VAL A 267 -9.25 12.16 16.65
N LEU A 268 -8.40 13.18 16.80
CA LEU A 268 -8.52 14.20 17.85
C LEU A 268 -9.78 15.05 17.68
N GLY A 269 -10.12 15.45 16.46
CA GLY A 269 -11.37 16.14 16.17
C GLY A 269 -12.59 15.30 16.57
N ALA A 270 -12.59 14.01 16.20
CA ALA A 270 -13.66 13.09 16.57
C ALA A 270 -13.67 12.76 18.09
N ALA A 271 -12.54 12.87 18.79
CA ALA A 271 -12.48 12.76 20.24
C ALA A 271 -13.04 14.02 20.93
N ALA A 272 -12.74 15.21 20.41
CA ALA A 272 -13.21 16.48 20.94
C ALA A 272 -14.73 16.68 20.78
N VAL A 273 -15.33 16.14 19.72
CA VAL A 273 -16.78 16.23 19.47
C VAL A 273 -17.59 15.28 20.38
N ARG A 274 -16.96 14.30 21.04
CA ARG A 274 -17.67 13.37 21.94
C ARG A 274 -18.16 14.09 23.18
N LEU A 275 -19.45 13.88 23.49
CA LEU A 275 -20.07 14.33 24.74
C LEU A 275 -20.09 13.23 25.81
N SER A 276 -19.98 11.97 25.42
CA SER A 276 -19.96 10.81 26.34
C SER A 276 -18.55 10.45 26.79
N GLN A 277 -18.43 9.83 27.96
CA GLN A 277 -17.15 9.27 28.42
C GLN A 277 -16.60 8.26 27.39
N PRO A 278 -15.31 8.36 27.02
CA PRO A 278 -14.71 7.47 26.03
C PRO A 278 -14.60 6.05 26.60
N THR A 279 -14.87 5.06 25.76
CA THR A 279 -14.61 3.66 26.12
C THR A 279 -13.10 3.42 26.15
N LEU A 280 -12.66 2.39 26.89
CA LEU A 280 -11.24 2.04 26.96
C LEU A 280 -10.64 1.77 25.56
N MET A 281 -11.41 1.15 24.66
CA MET A 281 -10.98 0.92 23.27
C MET A 281 -10.81 2.23 22.48
N GLN A 282 -11.65 3.23 22.75
CA GLN A 282 -11.54 4.54 22.11
C GLN A 282 -10.32 5.31 22.62
N GLN A 283 -10.04 5.22 23.93
CA GLN A 283 -8.82 5.79 24.51
C GLN A 283 -7.56 5.15 23.89
N ILE A 284 -7.55 3.81 23.79
CA ILE A 284 -6.47 3.07 23.12
C ILE A 284 -6.26 3.62 21.71
N LEU A 285 -7.34 3.73 20.93
CA LEU A 285 -7.27 4.17 19.55
C LEU A 285 -6.77 5.62 19.42
N THR A 286 -7.13 6.51 20.35
CA THR A 286 -6.59 7.88 20.41
C THR A 286 -5.10 7.90 20.79
N HIS A 287 -4.65 7.04 21.70
CA HIS A 287 -3.24 6.96 22.09
C HIS A 287 -2.38 6.36 20.98
N GLU A 288 -2.89 5.35 20.25
CA GLU A 288 -2.23 4.78 19.06
C GLU A 288 -2.07 5.83 17.96
N SER A 289 -3.11 6.61 17.66
CA SER A 289 -3.02 7.67 16.64
C SER A 289 -2.06 8.79 17.04
N LEU A 290 -2.01 9.13 18.33
CA LEU A 290 -1.06 10.11 18.87
C LEU A 290 0.38 9.61 18.93
N GLY A 291 0.60 8.31 18.69
CA GLY A 291 1.92 7.70 18.83
C GLY A 291 2.38 7.51 20.28
N GLN A 292 1.47 7.67 21.25
CA GLN A 292 1.71 7.48 22.68
C GLN A 292 1.59 6.00 23.05
N GLN A 293 2.53 5.20 22.55
CA GLN A 293 2.48 3.73 22.64
C GLN A 293 2.52 3.18 24.07
N GLN A 294 3.14 3.88 25.02
CA GLN A 294 3.15 3.44 26.43
C GLN A 294 1.80 3.61 27.12
N ASP A 295 1.11 4.72 26.87
CA ASP A 295 -0.23 4.94 27.41
C ASP A 295 -1.21 3.93 26.80
N ALA A 296 -1.06 3.67 25.49
CA ALA A 296 -1.79 2.59 24.82
C ALA A 296 -1.50 1.21 25.46
N GLN A 297 -0.24 0.89 25.78
CA GLN A 297 0.14 -0.36 26.46
C GLN A 297 -0.56 -0.49 27.82
N ALA A 298 -0.54 0.57 28.64
CA ALA A 298 -1.22 0.57 29.94
C ALA A 298 -2.73 0.37 29.78
N CYS A 299 -3.35 1.00 28.77
CA CYS A 299 -4.76 0.78 28.46
C CYS A 299 -5.04 -0.65 27.99
N TYR A 300 -4.17 -1.25 27.17
CA TYR A 300 -4.29 -2.65 26.74
C TYR A 300 -4.14 -3.64 27.88
N GLU A 301 -3.16 -3.43 28.78
CA GLU A 301 -3.00 -4.25 29.98
C GLU A 301 -4.25 -4.19 30.86
N ARG A 302 -4.83 -2.99 31.01
CA ARG A 302 -6.11 -2.83 31.71
C ARG A 302 -7.25 -3.56 30.99
N ALA A 303 -7.31 -3.51 29.66
CA ALA A 303 -8.32 -4.21 28.87
C ALA A 303 -8.21 -5.74 29.03
N ILE A 304 -6.99 -6.27 29.07
CA ILE A 304 -6.73 -7.71 29.29
C ILE A 304 -7.14 -8.13 30.70
N GLN A 305 -6.88 -7.30 31.72
CA GLN A 305 -7.34 -7.55 33.09
C GLN A 305 -8.87 -7.65 33.18
N MET A 306 -9.59 -6.79 32.46
CA MET A 306 -11.06 -6.78 32.44
C MET A 306 -11.62 -7.94 31.60
N GLU A 307 -10.99 -8.25 30.46
CA GLU A 307 -11.48 -9.20 29.47
C GLU A 307 -10.37 -10.16 28.98
N PRO A 308 -9.94 -11.13 29.81
CA PRO A 308 -8.81 -12.02 29.48
C PRO A 308 -9.11 -13.06 28.38
N LYS A 309 -10.35 -13.07 27.86
CA LYS A 309 -10.80 -14.03 26.84
C LYS A 309 -10.77 -13.46 25.42
N LYS A 310 -10.55 -12.15 25.23
CA LYS A 310 -10.56 -11.52 23.90
C LYS A 310 -9.16 -11.48 23.29
N ILE A 311 -8.99 -12.10 22.12
CA ILE A 311 -7.73 -12.15 21.38
C ILE A 311 -7.34 -10.75 20.86
N SER A 312 -8.33 -9.93 20.47
CA SER A 312 -8.09 -8.60 19.89
C SER A 312 -7.25 -7.68 20.79
N HIS A 313 -7.45 -7.75 22.10
CA HIS A 313 -6.68 -6.93 23.06
C HIS A 313 -5.22 -7.38 23.15
N HIS A 314 -4.96 -8.69 23.15
CA HIS A 314 -3.58 -9.21 23.08
C HIS A 314 -2.91 -8.85 21.75
N HIS A 315 -3.65 -8.86 20.64
CA HIS A 315 -3.15 -8.46 19.33
C HIS A 315 -2.74 -6.98 19.31
N GLY A 316 -3.59 -6.09 19.86
CA GLY A 316 -3.29 -4.67 20.00
C GLY A 316 -2.07 -4.41 20.89
N LEU A 317 -1.98 -5.10 22.04
CA LEU A 317 -0.80 -5.01 22.91
C LEU A 317 0.48 -5.42 22.18
N LEU A 318 0.47 -6.56 21.50
CA LEU A 318 1.65 -7.03 20.75
C LEU A 318 2.04 -6.07 19.63
N ARG A 319 1.07 -5.50 18.92
CA ARG A 319 1.32 -4.47 17.90
C ARG A 319 2.00 -3.25 18.53
N SER A 320 1.47 -2.74 19.64
CA SER A 320 2.07 -1.59 20.34
C SER A 320 3.50 -1.88 20.84
N LEU A 321 3.77 -3.11 21.28
CA LEU A 321 5.11 -3.54 21.71
C LEU A 321 6.09 -3.62 20.54
N MET A 322 5.62 -4.07 19.36
CA MET A 322 6.42 -4.06 18.14
C MET A 322 6.72 -2.64 17.66
N GLU A 323 5.74 -1.73 17.71
CA GLU A 323 5.91 -0.32 17.34
C GLU A 323 6.85 0.43 18.31
N LEU A 324 6.86 0.07 19.60
CA LEU A 324 7.81 0.60 20.59
C LEU A 324 9.23 0.00 20.44
N ALA A 325 9.46 -0.86 19.45
CA ALA A 325 10.71 -1.59 19.25
C ALA A 325 11.14 -2.40 20.50
N GLN A 326 10.19 -3.01 21.21
CA GLN A 326 10.44 -3.89 22.36
C GLN A 326 10.09 -5.36 22.04
N PRO A 327 10.78 -6.00 21.08
CA PRO A 327 10.44 -7.35 20.64
C PRO A 327 10.62 -8.40 21.74
N TYR A 328 11.54 -8.18 22.70
CA TYR A 328 11.75 -9.13 23.82
C TYR A 328 10.50 -9.27 24.69
N LYS A 329 9.85 -8.16 25.05
CA LYS A 329 8.60 -8.20 25.83
C LYS A 329 7.47 -8.85 25.04
N ALA A 330 7.39 -8.57 23.74
CA ALA A 330 6.39 -9.20 22.88
C ALA A 330 6.59 -10.72 22.78
N LEU A 331 7.83 -11.19 22.69
CA LEU A 331 8.18 -12.61 22.69
C LEU A 331 7.82 -13.27 24.02
N ALA A 332 8.21 -12.68 25.16
CA ALA A 332 7.86 -13.22 26.47
C ALA A 332 6.34 -13.27 26.70
N HIS A 333 5.62 -12.23 26.29
CA HIS A 333 4.16 -12.18 26.41
C HIS A 333 3.47 -13.20 25.48
N THR A 334 3.93 -13.36 24.24
CA THR A 334 3.37 -14.41 23.35
C THR A 334 3.64 -15.81 23.90
N ALA A 335 4.85 -16.09 24.39
CA ALA A 335 5.17 -17.37 25.02
C ALA A 335 4.26 -17.67 26.23
N GLY A 336 4.01 -16.68 27.09
CA GLY A 336 3.09 -16.80 28.22
C GLY A 336 1.65 -17.09 27.80
N VAL A 337 1.12 -16.34 26.82
CA VAL A 337 -0.26 -16.53 26.32
C VAL A 337 -0.43 -17.88 25.63
N LEU A 338 0.58 -18.33 24.88
CA LEU A 338 0.54 -19.63 24.19
C LEU A 338 0.65 -20.81 25.15
N ALA A 339 1.36 -20.65 26.27
CA ALA A 339 1.39 -21.65 27.33
C ALA A 339 0.00 -21.84 27.98
N GLU A 340 -0.76 -20.75 28.15
CA GLU A 340 -2.13 -20.82 28.68
C GLU A 340 -3.15 -21.29 27.65
N LYS A 341 -3.04 -20.85 26.38
CA LYS A 341 -4.03 -21.09 25.32
C LYS A 341 -3.37 -21.39 23.97
N ARG A 342 -3.07 -22.67 23.75
CA ARG A 342 -2.49 -23.17 22.49
C ARG A 342 -3.38 -22.96 21.25
N GLN A 343 -4.69 -22.79 21.43
CA GLN A 343 -5.63 -22.52 20.33
C GLN A 343 -5.38 -21.17 19.63
N TRP A 344 -4.75 -20.21 20.31
CA TRP A 344 -4.47 -18.88 19.76
C TRP A 344 -3.17 -18.80 18.97
N ALA A 345 -2.46 -19.92 18.84
CA ALA A 345 -1.20 -20.04 18.09
C ALA A 345 -1.33 -19.55 16.64
N SER A 346 -2.43 -19.89 15.94
CA SER A 346 -2.59 -19.54 14.52
C SER A 346 -2.59 -18.03 14.23
N GLN A 347 -2.94 -17.19 15.21
CA GLN A 347 -3.03 -15.74 15.04
C GLN A 347 -1.91 -14.97 15.74
N LEU A 348 -1.36 -15.50 16.85
CA LEU A 348 -0.30 -14.86 17.62
C LEU A 348 1.11 -15.26 17.17
N ASN A 349 1.24 -16.42 16.51
CA ASN A 349 2.54 -16.89 16.04
C ASN A 349 3.19 -15.94 15.03
N SER A 350 2.42 -15.19 14.25
CA SER A 350 2.96 -14.16 13.36
C SER A 350 3.80 -13.12 14.12
N TYR A 351 3.34 -12.67 15.30
CA TYR A 351 4.09 -11.75 16.16
C TYR A 351 5.25 -12.43 16.87
N ARG A 352 5.11 -13.69 17.28
CA ARG A 352 6.22 -14.46 17.86
C ARG A 352 7.37 -14.60 16.86
N ILE A 353 7.05 -14.98 15.63
CA ILE A 353 8.00 -15.06 14.51
C ILE A 353 8.62 -13.69 14.25
N GLU A 354 7.80 -12.63 14.22
CA GLU A 354 8.29 -11.27 14.03
C GLU A 354 9.29 -10.83 15.10
N ALA A 355 8.97 -11.12 16.36
CA ALA A 355 9.84 -10.82 17.49
C ALA A 355 11.16 -11.60 17.39
N ALA A 356 11.08 -12.89 17.08
CA ALA A 356 12.21 -13.80 17.07
C ALA A 356 13.24 -13.40 15.99
N TRP A 357 12.79 -13.08 14.78
CA TRP A 357 13.72 -12.66 13.72
C TRP A 357 14.30 -11.26 13.98
N LYS A 358 13.53 -10.33 14.60
CA LYS A 358 14.05 -9.01 15.00
C LYS A 358 15.12 -9.08 16.09
N LEU A 359 15.00 -10.05 17.01
CA LEU A 359 15.98 -10.27 18.09
C LEU A 359 17.19 -11.10 17.66
N GLY A 360 17.09 -11.86 16.56
CA GLY A 360 18.09 -12.85 16.17
C GLY A 360 18.02 -14.13 17.00
N SER A 361 16.88 -14.41 17.66
CA SER A 361 16.63 -15.66 18.39
C SER A 361 16.17 -16.75 17.44
N TRP A 362 17.12 -17.38 16.75
CA TRP A 362 16.83 -18.36 15.70
C TRP A 362 16.16 -19.65 16.19
N ASP A 363 16.47 -20.08 17.41
CA ASP A 363 15.91 -21.33 17.97
C ASP A 363 14.40 -21.18 18.20
N GLU A 364 13.98 -20.03 18.71
CA GLU A 364 12.56 -19.71 18.90
C GLU A 364 11.83 -19.47 17.58
N LEU A 365 12.53 -18.95 16.57
CA LEU A 365 12.00 -18.80 15.22
C LEU A 365 11.72 -20.17 14.59
N GLU A 366 12.65 -21.12 14.71
CA GLU A 366 12.46 -22.47 14.19
C GLU A 366 11.29 -23.17 14.91
N GLU A 367 11.17 -23.02 16.23
CA GLU A 367 10.04 -23.54 16.98
C GLU A 367 8.70 -22.91 16.53
N GLY A 368 8.67 -21.59 16.32
CA GLY A 368 7.48 -20.88 15.81
C GLY A 368 7.08 -21.35 14.42
N LEU A 369 8.05 -21.55 13.52
CA LEU A 369 7.83 -22.03 12.15
C LEU A 369 7.40 -23.50 12.10
N ARG A 370 7.84 -24.35 13.05
CA ARG A 370 7.37 -25.75 13.15
C ARG A 370 5.90 -25.85 13.53
N VAL A 371 5.37 -24.87 14.29
CA VAL A 371 3.95 -24.81 14.66
C VAL A 371 3.08 -24.34 13.50
N GLU A 372 3.60 -23.48 12.62
CA GLU A 372 2.90 -23.03 11.42
C GLU A 372 3.14 -23.94 10.22
N GLN A 373 2.22 -24.88 10.01
CA GLN A 373 2.18 -25.65 8.75
C GLN A 373 2.04 -24.70 7.53
N SER A 374 2.49 -25.19 6.37
CA SER A 374 2.81 -24.50 5.10
C SER A 374 1.75 -23.59 4.44
N SER A 375 0.57 -23.39 5.05
CA SER A 375 -0.58 -22.72 4.43
C SER A 375 -0.78 -21.25 4.82
N ASN A 376 -0.05 -20.73 5.82
CA ASN A 376 -0.09 -19.31 6.19
C ASN A 376 1.06 -18.55 5.51
N PHE A 377 0.71 -17.62 4.61
CA PHE A 377 1.65 -16.76 3.87
C PHE A 377 1.75 -15.34 4.44
N ASN A 378 1.53 -15.19 5.74
CA ASN A 378 1.66 -13.89 6.40
C ASN A 378 3.07 -13.31 6.19
N TRP A 379 3.15 -12.00 5.97
CA TRP A 379 4.41 -11.30 5.70
C TRP A 379 5.55 -11.63 6.70
N PRO A 380 5.35 -11.57 8.03
CA PRO A 380 6.43 -11.88 8.98
C PRO A 380 6.91 -13.34 8.90
N VAL A 381 6.02 -14.26 8.53
CA VAL A 381 6.30 -15.70 8.40
C VAL A 381 7.15 -15.95 7.17
N LEU A 382 6.80 -15.33 6.04
CA LEU A 382 7.58 -15.38 4.80
C LEU A 382 9.00 -14.86 5.03
N VAL A 383 9.14 -13.70 5.67
CA VAL A 383 10.45 -13.13 6.03
C VAL A 383 11.22 -14.08 6.96
N GLY A 384 10.56 -14.65 7.97
CA GLY A 384 11.17 -15.64 8.86
C GLY A 384 11.71 -16.87 8.13
N ARG A 385 10.94 -17.42 7.16
CA ARG A 385 11.36 -18.54 6.32
C ARG A 385 12.56 -18.19 5.44
N ILE A 386 12.53 -17.01 4.82
CA ILE A 386 13.63 -16.49 3.98
C ILE A 386 14.92 -16.35 4.82
N LEU A 387 14.83 -15.76 6.01
CA LEU A 387 15.98 -15.57 6.90
C LEU A 387 16.53 -16.88 7.47
N LEU A 388 15.67 -17.88 7.72
CA LEU A 388 16.10 -19.21 8.13
C LEU A 388 16.79 -19.97 6.99
N ALA A 389 16.23 -19.95 5.78
CA ALA A 389 16.86 -20.53 4.58
C ALA A 389 18.23 -19.88 4.30
N TYR A 390 18.31 -18.57 4.49
CA TYR A 390 19.55 -17.79 4.43
C TYR A 390 20.58 -18.29 5.45
N LYS A 391 20.19 -18.49 6.73
CA LYS A 391 21.09 -18.99 7.78
C LYS A 391 21.67 -20.37 7.46
N GLU A 392 20.80 -21.26 6.96
CA GLU A 392 21.15 -22.64 6.66
C GLU A 392 21.83 -22.81 5.29
N ARG A 393 22.00 -21.72 4.52
CA ARG A 393 22.59 -21.71 3.17
C ARG A 393 21.87 -22.63 2.18
N ARG A 394 20.54 -22.69 2.27
CA ARG A 394 19.69 -23.43 1.31
C ARG A 394 19.26 -22.50 0.17
N GLU A 395 20.05 -22.46 -0.91
CA GLU A 395 19.83 -21.55 -2.05
C GLU A 395 18.50 -21.78 -2.79
N THR A 396 18.13 -23.04 -3.02
CA THR A 396 16.87 -23.38 -3.73
C THR A 396 15.65 -22.92 -2.96
N ASP A 397 15.60 -23.23 -1.67
CA ASP A 397 14.49 -22.88 -0.79
C ASP A 397 14.40 -21.35 -0.62
N PHE A 398 15.55 -20.67 -0.55
CA PHE A 398 15.61 -19.21 -0.49
C PHE A 398 14.95 -18.57 -1.73
N ILE A 399 15.33 -19.00 -2.94
CA ILE A 399 14.77 -18.47 -4.19
C ILE A 399 13.27 -18.76 -4.29
N GLU A 400 12.83 -19.96 -3.94
CA GLU A 400 11.41 -20.33 -3.96
C GLU A 400 10.58 -19.47 -2.99
N GLN A 401 11.02 -19.32 -1.73
CA GLN A 401 10.32 -18.49 -0.75
C GLN A 401 10.30 -17.01 -1.16
N LEU A 402 11.36 -16.52 -1.80
CA LEU A 402 11.45 -15.15 -2.29
C LEU A 402 10.47 -14.90 -3.45
N GLN A 403 10.37 -15.84 -4.39
CA GLN A 403 9.38 -15.77 -5.48
C GLN A 403 7.94 -15.83 -4.95
N LEU A 404 7.67 -16.67 -3.96
CA LEU A 404 6.37 -16.71 -3.29
C LEU A 404 6.06 -15.37 -2.61
N ALA A 405 7.00 -14.81 -1.86
CA ALA A 405 6.80 -13.53 -1.19
C ALA A 405 6.53 -12.39 -2.18
N ARG A 406 7.25 -12.34 -3.31
CA ARG A 406 6.97 -11.37 -4.39
C ARG A 406 5.57 -11.55 -4.97
N LYS A 407 5.16 -12.79 -5.27
CA LYS A 407 3.85 -13.08 -5.86
C LYS A 407 2.70 -12.61 -4.96
N GLU A 408 2.80 -12.85 -3.65
CA GLU A 408 1.78 -12.41 -2.70
C GLU A 408 1.70 -10.88 -2.58
N GLN A 409 2.83 -10.16 -2.57
CA GLN A 409 2.80 -8.68 -2.50
C GLN A 409 2.28 -8.03 -3.79
N MET A 410 2.45 -8.68 -4.95
CA MET A 410 2.00 -8.14 -6.24
C MET A 410 0.47 -8.13 -6.39
N GLY A 411 -0.26 -9.04 -5.73
CA GLY A 411 -1.72 -9.10 -5.81
C GLY A 411 -2.40 -7.82 -5.30
N PRO A 412 -2.20 -7.45 -4.02
CA PRO A 412 -2.73 -6.21 -3.45
C PRO A 412 -2.22 -4.94 -4.14
N LEU A 413 -0.96 -4.95 -4.62
CA LEU A 413 -0.40 -3.83 -5.38
C LEU A 413 -1.12 -3.64 -6.73
N SER A 414 -1.42 -4.73 -7.45
CA SER A 414 -2.17 -4.68 -8.71
C SER A 414 -3.62 -4.23 -8.50
N ALA A 415 -4.23 -4.55 -7.36
CA ALA A 415 -5.54 -4.01 -7.03
C ALA A 415 -5.42 -2.50 -6.76
N ALA A 416 -4.47 -2.07 -5.92
CA ALA A 416 -4.27 -0.66 -5.63
C ALA A 416 -4.07 0.18 -6.91
N SER A 417 -3.26 -0.29 -7.86
CA SER A 417 -2.95 0.43 -9.11
C SER A 417 -4.14 0.67 -10.04
N MET A 418 -5.29 0.01 -9.83
CA MET A 418 -6.50 0.27 -10.61
C MET A 418 -7.08 1.68 -10.37
N GLU A 419 -6.69 2.35 -9.28
CA GLU A 419 -7.20 3.68 -8.92
C GLU A 419 -6.15 4.77 -9.12
N ILE A 420 -6.61 5.94 -9.59
CA ILE A 420 -5.79 7.14 -9.75
C ILE A 420 -5.46 7.69 -8.34
N GLY A 421 -4.18 7.89 -8.03
CA GLY A 421 -3.73 8.39 -6.72
C GLY A 421 -3.46 7.31 -5.66
N SER A 422 -3.41 6.03 -6.06
CA SER A 422 -3.25 4.87 -5.18
C SER A 422 -1.83 4.61 -4.65
N TYR A 423 -0.85 5.47 -4.94
CA TYR A 423 0.53 5.28 -4.48
C TYR A 423 0.62 5.14 -2.96
N HIS A 424 -0.11 5.99 -2.22
CA HIS A 424 -0.14 5.93 -0.76
C HIS A 424 -0.70 4.59 -0.24
N ARG A 425 -1.76 4.06 -0.87
CA ARG A 425 -2.36 2.75 -0.54
C ARG A 425 -1.45 1.57 -0.88
N GLY A 426 -0.66 1.69 -1.95
CA GLY A 426 0.32 0.70 -2.37
C GLY A 426 1.64 0.78 -1.60
N TYR A 427 1.87 1.85 -0.84
CA TYR A 427 3.19 2.16 -0.27
C TYR A 427 3.69 1.08 0.70
N GLU A 428 2.82 0.52 1.54
CA GLU A 428 3.16 -0.61 2.41
C GLU A 428 3.69 -1.81 1.62
N ASN A 429 3.07 -2.13 0.48
CA ASN A 429 3.48 -3.25 -0.37
C ASN A 429 4.79 -2.93 -1.11
N ILE A 430 4.98 -1.68 -1.54
CA ILE A 430 6.24 -1.22 -2.14
C ILE A 430 7.38 -1.32 -1.12
N LEU A 431 7.14 -0.94 0.13
CA LEU A 431 8.11 -1.05 1.22
C LEU A 431 8.53 -2.51 1.44
N ARG A 432 7.57 -3.43 1.44
CA ARG A 432 7.83 -4.87 1.56
C ARG A 432 8.64 -5.42 0.38
N LEU A 433 8.32 -4.99 -0.85
CA LEU A 433 9.11 -5.35 -2.02
C LEU A 433 10.54 -4.80 -1.93
N HIS A 434 10.70 -3.56 -1.45
CA HIS A 434 12.01 -2.97 -1.20
C HIS A 434 12.81 -3.78 -0.17
N GLN A 435 12.18 -4.24 0.92
CA GLN A 435 12.79 -5.14 1.89
C GLN A 435 13.26 -6.47 1.25
N ILE A 436 12.46 -7.07 0.37
CA ILE A 436 12.86 -8.30 -0.34
C ILE A 436 14.09 -8.05 -1.23
N CYS A 437 14.13 -6.94 -1.95
CA CYS A 437 15.29 -6.59 -2.78
C CYS A 437 16.56 -6.44 -1.94
N GLU A 438 16.48 -5.81 -0.75
CA GLU A 438 17.64 -5.71 0.14
C GLU A 438 18.14 -7.08 0.65
N ILE A 439 17.23 -8.02 0.92
CA ILE A 439 17.60 -9.38 1.35
C ILE A 439 18.30 -10.13 0.21
N GLU A 440 17.79 -10.02 -1.02
CA GLU A 440 18.37 -10.65 -2.20
C GLU A 440 19.76 -10.10 -2.53
N GLU A 441 19.90 -8.77 -2.56
CA GLU A 441 21.18 -8.09 -2.80
C GLU A 441 22.22 -8.51 -1.75
N PHE A 442 21.80 -8.59 -0.48
CA PHE A 442 22.67 -9.05 0.60
C PHE A 442 23.08 -10.52 0.47
N PHE A 443 22.16 -11.39 0.02
CA PHE A 443 22.44 -12.80 -0.19
C PHE A 443 23.45 -13.02 -1.31
N HIS A 444 23.31 -12.34 -2.46
CA HIS A 444 24.28 -12.41 -3.54
C HIS A 444 25.70 -12.02 -3.09
N VAL A 445 25.81 -10.91 -2.35
CA VAL A 445 27.09 -10.45 -1.80
C VAL A 445 27.72 -11.43 -0.81
N LEU A 446 26.98 -12.37 -0.22
CA LEU A 446 27.51 -13.36 0.71
C LEU A 446 27.69 -14.77 0.12
N VAL A 447 26.88 -15.14 -0.87
CA VAL A 447 27.00 -16.41 -1.60
C VAL A 447 28.14 -16.38 -2.63
N ASP A 448 28.53 -15.21 -3.14
CA ASP A 448 29.70 -15.08 -4.02
C ASP A 448 31.04 -15.23 -3.25
N PHE A 449 31.02 -15.28 -1.92
CA PHE A 449 32.22 -15.29 -1.05
C PHE A 449 32.87 -16.65 -0.68
N PRO A 450 32.42 -17.86 -1.08
CA PRO A 450 33.14 -19.09 -0.79
C PRO A 450 33.94 -19.68 -1.98
N ALA A 451 34.24 -18.92 -3.04
CA ALA A 451 34.91 -19.48 -4.24
C ALA A 451 36.42 -19.21 -4.37
N THR A 452 37.05 -18.30 -3.62
CA THR A 452 38.50 -18.03 -3.77
C THR A 452 39.20 -17.83 -2.43
N ILE A 453 39.60 -18.94 -1.81
CA ILE A 453 40.70 -18.94 -0.83
C ILE A 453 41.96 -19.27 -1.63
N ASP A 454 42.66 -18.26 -2.12
CA ASP A 454 44.06 -18.40 -2.51
C ASP A 454 44.93 -17.66 -1.48
N ASN A 455 45.84 -18.43 -0.89
CA ASN A 455 46.74 -18.02 0.18
C ASN A 455 47.85 -17.11 -0.36
N THR A 456 47.62 -15.79 -0.43
CA THR A 456 48.69 -14.79 -0.34
C THR A 456 48.09 -13.41 -0.08
N SER A 457 48.54 -12.77 1.01
CA SER A 457 48.47 -11.34 1.33
C SER A 457 47.80 -10.41 0.31
N ASP A 458 46.48 -10.29 0.40
CA ASP A 458 45.75 -9.06 0.71
C ASP A 458 44.28 -9.43 0.64
N ILE A 459 43.64 -9.52 1.80
CA ILE A 459 42.22 -9.78 1.89
C ILE A 459 41.53 -8.58 1.24
N ILE A 460 41.02 -8.77 0.01
CA ILE A 460 40.14 -7.81 -0.66
C ILE A 460 38.83 -7.82 0.12
N VAL A 461 38.82 -7.16 1.28
CA VAL A 461 37.60 -6.67 1.89
C VAL A 461 37.35 -5.29 1.26
N LEU A 462 36.08 -4.96 0.97
CA LEU A 462 35.56 -3.59 0.75
C LEU A 462 35.73 -2.91 -0.64
N PRO A 463 35.27 -3.51 -1.75
CA PRO A 463 34.61 -2.67 -2.77
C PRO A 463 33.09 -2.92 -2.83
N SER A 464 32.67 -4.18 -2.96
CA SER A 464 31.25 -4.53 -3.13
C SER A 464 30.39 -4.27 -1.89
N SER A 465 30.95 -4.42 -0.68
CA SER A 465 30.21 -4.16 0.56
C SER A 465 30.07 -2.67 0.89
N THR A 466 31.07 -1.85 0.53
CA THR A 466 30.98 -0.39 0.65
C THR A 466 30.02 0.21 -0.36
N ASP A 467 30.02 -0.33 -1.58
CA ASP A 467 29.09 0.07 -2.64
C ASP A 467 27.65 -0.32 -2.25
N LEU A 468 27.44 -1.53 -1.72
CA LEU A 468 26.13 -1.95 -1.19
C LEU A 468 25.64 -1.04 -0.05
N LEU A 469 26.51 -0.69 0.90
CA LEU A 469 26.16 0.20 2.00
C LEU A 469 25.86 1.63 1.52
N ALA A 470 26.58 2.12 0.51
CA ALA A 470 26.32 3.41 -0.13
C ALA A 470 24.97 3.41 -0.87
N ASP A 471 24.67 2.35 -1.61
CA ASP A 471 23.39 2.16 -2.29
C ASP A 471 22.23 2.08 -1.30
N TRP A 472 22.39 1.34 -0.20
CA TRP A 472 21.42 1.30 0.89
C TRP A 472 21.20 2.68 1.52
N GLN A 473 22.26 3.48 1.67
CA GLN A 473 22.16 4.84 2.16
C GLN A 473 21.46 5.78 1.16
N ALA A 474 21.70 5.63 -0.15
CA ALA A 474 20.99 6.39 -1.17
C ALA A 474 19.50 6.03 -1.23
N ARG A 475 19.18 4.73 -1.20
CA ARG A 475 17.80 4.22 -1.24
C ARG A 475 16.97 4.68 -0.05
N ILE A 476 17.56 4.72 1.15
CA ILE A 476 16.82 5.15 2.34
C ILE A 476 16.55 6.65 2.36
N GLN A 477 17.37 7.45 1.66
CA GLN A 477 17.12 8.89 1.46
C GLN A 477 15.97 9.14 0.47
N MET A 478 15.72 8.22 -0.46
CA MET A 478 14.58 8.27 -1.38
C MET A 478 13.27 7.78 -0.73
N ALA A 479 13.34 6.98 0.32
CA ALA A 479 12.17 6.52 1.06
C ALA A 479 11.48 7.65 1.83
N GLN A 480 10.17 7.52 2.07
CA GLN A 480 9.38 8.47 2.84
C GLN A 480 9.99 8.66 4.24
N SER A 481 10.13 9.91 4.69
CA SER A 481 10.78 10.27 5.97
C SER A 481 10.00 9.85 7.23
N SER A 482 8.86 9.18 7.07
CA SER A 482 8.04 8.69 8.17
C SER A 482 8.73 7.57 8.93
N PHE A 483 8.65 7.62 10.27
CA PHE A 483 9.18 6.57 11.15
C PHE A 483 8.62 5.18 10.82
N ARG A 484 7.31 5.07 10.54
CA ARG A 484 6.64 3.81 10.19
C ARG A 484 7.23 3.14 8.93
N ALA A 485 7.68 3.91 7.95
CA ALA A 485 8.28 3.38 6.73
C ALA A 485 9.76 3.05 6.89
N GLN A 486 10.51 3.91 7.57
CA GLN A 486 11.96 3.77 7.68
C GLN A 486 12.39 2.71 8.70
N GLU A 487 11.67 2.58 9.82
CA GLU A 487 12.03 1.66 10.89
C GLU A 487 12.06 0.18 10.44
N PRO A 488 11.08 -0.35 9.68
CA PRO A 488 11.13 -1.72 9.16
C PRO A 488 12.36 -2.01 8.29
N ILE A 489 12.75 -1.09 7.41
CA ILE A 489 13.95 -1.22 6.56
C ILE A 489 15.19 -1.30 7.46
N LEU A 490 15.30 -0.39 8.42
CA LEU A 490 16.43 -0.39 9.37
C LEU A 490 16.46 -1.65 10.23
N THR A 491 15.30 -2.15 10.69
CA THR A 491 15.26 -3.41 11.46
C THR A 491 15.83 -4.55 10.65
N LEU A 492 15.44 -4.65 9.38
CA LEU A 492 15.92 -5.68 8.48
C LEU A 492 17.43 -5.59 8.27
N ARG A 493 17.97 -4.41 7.92
CA ARG A 493 19.41 -4.21 7.77
C ARG A 493 20.18 -4.60 9.03
N ARG A 494 19.68 -4.22 10.22
CA ARG A 494 20.29 -4.63 11.50
C ARG A 494 20.30 -6.15 11.67
N THR A 495 19.19 -6.82 11.38
CA THR A 495 19.10 -8.28 11.48
C THR A 495 20.02 -8.99 10.50
N LEU A 496 20.09 -8.54 9.24
CA LEU A 496 20.99 -9.06 8.22
C LEU A 496 22.47 -8.89 8.61
N LEU A 497 22.86 -7.70 9.08
CA LEU A 497 24.24 -7.46 9.52
C LEU A 497 24.59 -8.26 10.79
N SER A 498 23.63 -8.47 11.70
CA SER A 498 23.82 -9.29 12.90
C SER A 498 24.04 -10.78 12.58
N MET A 499 23.66 -11.22 11.38
CA MET A 499 23.82 -12.59 10.90
C MET A 499 25.21 -12.88 10.36
N VAL A 500 25.96 -11.86 9.93
CA VAL A 500 27.33 -12.00 9.43
C VAL A 500 28.27 -12.08 10.62
N GLN A 501 28.21 -13.20 11.34
CA GLN A 501 29.04 -13.43 12.55
C GLN A 501 30.39 -14.08 12.22
N SER A 502 30.59 -14.54 10.98
CA SER A 502 31.77 -15.33 10.62
C SER A 502 33.08 -14.55 10.44
N ASN A 503 33.10 -13.22 10.60
CA ASN A 503 34.30 -12.41 10.85
C ASN A 503 33.88 -11.01 11.32
N ARG A 504 33.88 -10.76 12.64
CA ARG A 504 33.58 -9.44 13.22
C ARG A 504 34.69 -8.44 12.87
N HIS A 505 34.66 -7.91 11.65
CA HIS A 505 35.47 -6.75 11.33
C HIS A 505 34.92 -5.55 12.10
N PRO A 506 35.77 -4.76 12.80
CA PRO A 506 35.33 -3.61 13.59
C PRO A 506 34.57 -2.56 12.75
N GLY A 507 34.81 -2.50 11.44
CA GLY A 507 34.05 -1.67 10.52
C GLY A 507 32.55 -2.02 10.46
N LEU A 508 32.18 -3.30 10.56
CA LEU A 508 30.79 -3.75 10.51
C LEU A 508 30.02 -3.34 11.78
N GLU A 509 30.65 -3.51 12.95
CA GLU A 509 30.10 -3.08 14.24
C GLU A 509 29.88 -1.55 14.27
N THR A 510 30.82 -0.80 13.69
CA THR A 510 30.69 0.65 13.51
C THR A 510 29.48 1.01 12.64
N GLN A 511 29.22 0.25 11.56
CA GLN A 511 28.07 0.46 10.68
C GLN A 511 26.75 0.08 11.36
N ILE A 512 26.69 -1.03 12.10
CA ILE A 512 25.50 -1.40 12.89
C ILE A 512 25.17 -0.29 13.88
N GLY A 513 26.18 0.25 14.59
CA GLY A 513 25.99 1.41 15.46
C GLY A 513 25.45 2.64 14.73
N LYS A 514 25.96 2.96 13.54
CA LYS A 514 25.44 4.06 12.70
C LYS A 514 23.97 3.86 12.31
N TRP A 515 23.56 2.64 11.97
CA TRP A 515 22.15 2.34 11.66
C TRP A 515 21.24 2.48 12.89
N TRP A 516 21.69 2.08 14.08
CA TRP A 516 20.97 2.33 15.34
C TRP A 516 20.83 3.83 15.64
N LEU A 517 21.87 4.62 15.40
CA LEU A 517 21.82 6.08 15.53
C LEU A 517 20.85 6.70 14.53
N TRP A 518 20.80 6.17 13.29
CA TRP A 518 19.87 6.65 12.28
C TRP A 518 18.41 6.35 12.67
N SER A 519 18.12 5.14 13.18
CA SER A 519 16.80 4.81 13.76
C SER A 519 16.44 5.76 14.91
N ALA A 520 17.37 6.02 15.83
CA ALA A 520 17.16 6.96 16.93
C ALA A 520 16.86 8.39 16.44
N LYS A 521 17.55 8.85 15.40
CA LYS A 521 17.34 10.16 14.77
C LYS A 521 15.96 10.27 14.11
N VAL A 522 15.52 9.24 13.40
CA VAL A 522 14.19 9.19 12.76
C VAL A 522 13.09 9.18 13.82
N ALA A 523 13.22 8.31 14.84
CA ALA A 523 12.29 8.24 15.96
C ALA A 523 12.17 9.59 16.68
N ARG A 524 13.30 10.25 16.96
CA ARG A 524 13.33 11.58 17.59
C ARG A 524 12.62 12.64 16.74
N LYS A 525 12.88 12.67 15.44
CA LYS A 525 12.23 13.64 14.52
C LYS A 525 10.72 13.46 14.44
N ALA A 526 10.25 12.22 14.57
CA ALA A 526 8.83 11.89 14.61
C ALA A 526 8.17 12.10 15.99
N GLY A 527 8.94 12.49 17.02
CA GLY A 527 8.43 12.70 18.39
C GLY A 527 8.40 11.45 19.27
N TYR A 528 8.81 10.29 18.75
CA TYR A 528 8.88 9.02 19.49
C TYR A 528 10.13 8.97 20.38
N LEU A 529 10.14 9.75 21.46
CA LEU A 529 11.29 9.86 22.35
C LEU A 529 11.68 8.52 23.02
N GLN A 530 10.71 7.65 23.27
CA GLN A 530 10.95 6.38 23.97
C GLN A 530 11.62 5.35 23.08
N SER A 531 11.11 5.15 21.85
CA SER A 531 11.76 4.29 20.86
C SER A 531 13.16 4.81 20.52
N ALA A 532 13.33 6.14 20.42
CA ALA A 532 14.64 6.76 20.23
C ALA A 532 15.61 6.39 21.37
N TYR A 533 15.15 6.42 22.62
CA TYR A 533 15.97 6.04 23.78
C TYR A 533 16.33 4.55 23.76
N GLY A 534 15.41 3.66 23.40
CA GLY A 534 15.68 2.22 23.23
C GLY A 534 16.79 1.97 22.20
N CYS A 535 16.70 2.62 21.04
CA CYS A 535 17.74 2.55 20.01
C CYS A 535 19.07 3.17 20.46
N LEU A 536 19.05 4.25 21.26
CA LEU A 536 20.26 4.84 21.84
C LEU A 536 20.95 3.88 22.83
N ILE A 537 20.19 3.16 23.66
CA ILE A 537 20.80 2.15 24.56
C ILE A 537 21.54 1.09 23.74
N GLN A 538 20.94 0.59 22.66
CA GLN A 538 21.60 -0.38 21.78
C GLN A 538 22.77 0.25 21.01
N ALA A 539 22.72 1.53 20.65
CA ALA A 539 23.85 2.23 20.04
C ALA A 539 25.03 2.40 21.01
N SER A 540 24.76 2.52 22.31
CA SER A 540 25.81 2.75 23.33
C SER A 540 26.82 1.61 23.43
N SER A 541 26.45 0.37 23.07
CA SER A 541 27.38 -0.77 23.06
C SER A 541 28.46 -0.65 21.99
N TYR A 542 28.28 0.21 20.97
CA TYR A 542 29.21 0.37 19.84
C TYR A 542 30.15 1.57 19.99
N ASN A 543 30.03 2.36 21.07
CA ASN A 543 30.90 3.48 21.46
C ASN A 543 31.29 4.44 20.30
N LEU A 544 30.30 5.03 19.63
CA LEU A 544 30.50 5.98 18.53
C LEU A 544 30.52 7.44 19.03
N PRO A 545 31.35 8.34 18.46
CA PRO A 545 31.31 9.76 18.84
C PRO A 545 29.99 10.45 18.48
N GLU A 546 29.34 10.01 17.38
CA GLU A 546 28.03 10.51 16.94
C GLU A 546 26.90 10.20 17.94
N PHE A 547 27.09 9.19 18.80
CA PHE A 547 26.12 8.82 19.83
C PHE A 547 25.85 9.96 20.82
N TYR A 548 26.90 10.62 21.31
CA TYR A 548 26.78 11.73 22.25
C TYR A 548 25.97 12.89 21.68
N VAL A 549 26.14 13.15 20.38
CA VAL A 549 25.41 14.21 19.68
C VAL A 549 23.92 13.90 19.59
N GLU A 550 23.53 12.69 19.15
CA GLU A 550 22.11 12.35 19.07
C GLU A 550 21.48 12.16 20.46
N LYS A 551 22.22 11.66 21.46
CA LYS A 551 21.77 11.60 22.86
C LYS A 551 21.50 12.99 23.44
N ALA A 552 22.37 13.97 23.17
CA ALA A 552 22.14 15.35 23.58
C ALA A 552 20.91 15.96 22.90
N LYS A 553 20.73 15.74 21.59
CA LYS A 553 19.52 16.18 20.87
C LYS A 553 18.24 15.55 21.40
N TRP A 554 18.31 14.29 21.84
CA TRP A 554 17.19 13.60 22.49
C TRP A 554 16.86 14.22 23.86
N LEU A 555 17.85 14.47 24.72
CA LEU A 555 17.66 15.16 26.01
C LEU A 555 17.07 16.56 25.83
N TYR A 556 17.53 17.29 24.81
CA TYR A 556 16.98 18.59 24.46
C TYR A 556 15.51 18.50 24.03
N ALA A 557 15.15 17.51 23.21
CA ALA A 557 13.75 17.28 22.81
C ALA A 557 12.85 16.86 23.98
N LYS A 558 13.42 16.27 25.03
CA LYS A 558 12.73 15.98 26.30
C LYS A 558 12.52 17.23 27.17
N GLY A 559 13.28 18.30 26.94
CA GLY A 559 13.25 19.55 27.72
C GLY A 559 14.34 19.67 28.80
N GLU A 560 15.28 18.73 28.87
CA GLU A 560 16.39 18.74 29.84
C GLU A 560 17.67 19.30 29.21
N ALA A 561 17.75 20.63 29.07
CA ALA A 561 18.86 21.30 28.39
C ALA A 561 20.22 21.13 29.11
N ASP A 562 20.23 21.25 30.44
CA ASP A 562 21.47 21.15 31.23
C ASP A 562 22.12 19.76 31.14
N ASN A 563 21.29 18.71 31.16
CA ASN A 563 21.74 17.34 30.97
C ASN A 563 22.29 17.10 29.56
N ALA A 564 21.71 17.77 28.55
CA ALA A 564 22.20 17.68 27.17
C ALA A 564 23.62 18.27 27.05
N ILE A 565 23.88 19.42 27.67
CA ILE A 565 25.19 20.07 27.67
C ILE A 565 26.21 19.19 28.41
N SER A 566 25.86 18.70 29.60
CA SER A 566 26.72 17.77 30.35
C SER A 566 27.04 16.49 29.55
N CYS A 567 26.08 15.99 28.76
CA CYS A 567 26.29 14.84 27.90
C CYS A 567 27.29 15.13 26.76
N LEU A 568 27.27 16.32 26.18
CA LEU A 568 28.24 16.74 25.17
C LEU A 568 29.63 16.91 25.78
N ASP A 569 29.74 17.52 26.95
CA ASP A 569 31.01 17.70 27.65
C ASP A 569 31.67 16.35 27.98
N LYS A 570 30.87 15.37 28.41
CA LYS A 570 31.34 13.98 28.61
C LYS A 570 31.85 13.37 27.32
N GLY A 571 31.09 13.49 26.22
CA GLY A 571 31.52 12.99 24.90
C GLY A 571 32.81 13.65 24.39
N ILE A 572 32.98 14.95 24.65
CA ILE A 572 34.22 15.68 24.32
C ILE A 572 35.39 15.15 25.16
N SER A 573 35.19 14.93 26.46
CA SER A 573 36.25 14.43 27.33
C SER A 573 36.69 12.99 26.98
N GLU A 574 35.76 12.13 26.56
CA GLU A 574 36.03 10.72 26.28
C GLU A 574 36.64 10.50 24.89
N HIS A 575 36.11 11.13 23.84
CA HIS A 575 36.57 10.92 22.46
C HIS A 575 37.61 11.94 22.01
N PHE A 576 37.61 13.14 22.60
CA PHE A 576 38.48 14.25 22.24
C PHE A 576 39.33 14.74 23.42
N GLY A 577 39.47 13.96 24.50
CA GLY A 577 40.36 14.28 25.63
C GLY A 577 41.79 14.56 25.19
N ASP A 578 42.28 13.83 24.18
CA ASP A 578 43.59 14.01 23.53
C ASP A 578 43.73 15.34 22.76
N MET A 579 42.63 15.96 22.34
CA MET A 579 42.60 17.26 21.64
C MET A 579 42.64 18.46 22.60
N SER A 580 42.64 18.21 23.92
CA SER A 580 42.83 19.22 24.96
C SER A 580 44.31 19.52 25.21
N GLN A 581 45.23 18.73 24.65
CA GLN A 581 46.65 19.10 24.61
C GLN A 581 46.90 20.10 23.46
N PRO A 582 47.45 21.31 23.72
CA PRO A 582 47.59 22.36 22.73
C PRO A 582 48.46 21.99 21.51
N GLY A 583 49.34 20.99 21.61
CA GLY A 583 50.26 20.60 20.53
C GLY A 583 49.66 19.83 19.33
N LYS A 584 48.54 19.09 19.51
CA LYS A 584 47.94 18.30 18.42
C LYS A 584 46.91 19.08 17.57
N LYS A 585 46.28 20.13 18.15
CA LYS A 585 45.38 21.05 17.42
C LYS A 585 46.10 21.81 16.32
N GLU A 586 47.34 22.24 16.58
CA GLU A 586 48.17 22.89 15.58
C GLU A 586 48.51 21.91 14.46
N GLN A 587 48.96 20.69 14.78
CA GLN A 587 49.28 19.67 13.77
C GLN A 587 48.10 19.31 12.85
N LEU A 588 46.88 19.18 13.39
CA LEU A 588 45.69 18.85 12.60
C LEU A 588 45.27 20.03 11.71
N ASN A 589 45.42 21.28 12.18
CA ASN A 589 45.23 22.48 11.36
C ASN A 589 46.29 22.61 10.26
N THR A 590 47.54 22.19 10.51
CA THR A 590 48.60 22.17 9.49
C THR A 590 48.33 21.09 8.44
N ILE A 591 47.84 19.92 8.84
CA ILE A 591 47.45 18.83 7.93
C ILE A 591 46.22 19.23 7.10
N LEU A 592 45.18 19.81 7.71
CA LEU A 592 44.01 20.33 7.00
C LEU A 592 44.42 21.44 6.01
N LYS A 593 45.28 22.38 6.42
CA LYS A 593 45.82 23.40 5.49
C LYS A 593 46.60 22.77 4.33
N HIS A 594 47.36 21.71 4.57
CA HIS A 594 48.08 20.98 3.52
C HIS A 594 47.14 20.26 2.56
N VAL A 595 46.07 19.64 3.06
CA VAL A 595 45.05 18.96 2.24
C VAL A 595 44.24 19.96 1.41
N TYR A 596 43.84 21.10 2.00
CA TYR A 596 43.16 22.17 1.27
C TYR A 596 44.07 22.82 0.20
N ALA A 597 45.36 23.03 0.51
CA ALA A 597 46.33 23.54 -0.45
C ALA A 597 46.64 22.55 -1.60
N GLN A 598 46.47 21.24 -1.38
CA GLN A 598 46.59 20.23 -2.45
C GLN A 598 45.35 20.17 -3.34
N CYS A 599 44.14 20.41 -2.80
CA CYS A 599 42.91 20.45 -3.58
C CYS A 599 42.83 21.66 -4.52
N ASP A 600 43.39 22.82 -4.14
CA ASP A 600 43.40 24.02 -4.99
C ASP A 600 44.32 23.91 -6.23
N ASN A 601 45.28 22.98 -6.23
CA ASN A 601 46.22 22.79 -7.35
C ASN A 601 45.66 21.89 -8.48
N TYR A 602 44.50 21.25 -8.32
CA TYR A 602 43.93 20.34 -9.33
C TYR A 602 42.72 20.87 -10.10
N ASN A 603 42.23 22.08 -9.80
CA ASN A 603 41.12 22.70 -10.53
C ASN A 603 41.53 24.03 -11.17
N CYS A 604 42.24 23.94 -12.28
CA CYS A 604 42.22 24.98 -13.32
C CYS A 604 42.44 24.33 -14.71
N PRO A 605 41.37 24.03 -15.47
CA PRO A 605 41.39 24.25 -16.90
C PRO A 605 41.00 25.71 -17.14
N SER A 606 41.98 26.50 -17.56
CA SER A 606 41.82 27.86 -18.07
C SER A 606 40.70 27.95 -19.10
N GLN A 607 39.74 28.84 -18.87
CA GLN A 607 38.91 29.39 -19.93
C GLN A 607 39.78 30.23 -20.89
N SER A 608 39.78 29.84 -22.16
CA SER A 608 39.79 30.75 -23.31
C SER A 608 39.08 30.06 -24.45
#